data_AF-A0A1X1YRK6-F1
#
_entry.id   AF-A0A1X1YRK6-F1
#
_cell.length_a   1.000
_cell.length_b   1.000
_cell.length_c   1.000
_cell.angle_alpha   90.00
_cell.angle_beta   90.00
_cell.angle_gamma   90.00
#
_symmetry.space_group_name_H-M   'P 1'
#
loop_
_entity.id
_entity.type
_entity.pdbx_description
1 polymer ?
#
loop_
_entity_poly.entity_id
_entity_poly.type
_entity_poly.pdbx_seq_one_letter_code
_entity_poly.pdbx_strand_id
1 'polypeptide(L)'
;MSVTIDPRRHDAVLLRLGGAVNDSVTLTERLQRAGVQVDTVAPDSSSAGLVHAAAGLAVRPGRCVVLTDSESGVTAARSAGFALVIGVGCDGGDAVVAGPGEVGVRTGDRPMSALPDAMAALDGSALRAALEHPAVFFDFDGTLSDIVDDPDAAQPVAGALDALAALATRCPVAVLSGRDLADVRTRVGLDGIWYAGSHGFELVGPDGSHHQNDAAVDAVLVLAGAAGSLDEKLGAIPGIMVEHKRFAVAVHYRNAARDRVGEVLAAVREAGRRRGLRVTTGREVIELRPEIDWDKGRTLRWILDRLAGVTPLFIGDDITDEDAFDAVADLEGTGIVVRHNDDGDRATAAHYALDSPSQVAEFTARLAKRLAG
;
A
#
# COMPACT_ATOMS: atom_id res chain seq x y z
N MET A 1 2.61 21.72 2.19
CA MET A 1 2.55 20.48 1.38
C MET A 1 1.14 20.39 0.83
N SER A 2 0.96 20.10 -0.46
CA SER A 2 -0.38 19.82 -1.00
C SER A 2 -0.82 18.45 -0.50
N VAL A 3 -1.95 18.38 0.20
CA VAL A 3 -2.57 17.12 0.63
C VAL A 3 -3.65 16.72 -0.36
N THR A 4 -3.68 15.45 -0.76
CA THR A 4 -4.66 14.93 -1.73
C THR A 4 -5.45 13.79 -1.11
N ILE A 5 -6.77 13.89 -1.18
CA ILE A 5 -7.67 12.78 -0.84
C ILE A 5 -7.75 11.86 -2.06
N ASP A 6 -7.26 10.64 -1.86
CA ASP A 6 -7.21 9.59 -2.87
C ASP A 6 -8.37 8.58 -2.68
N PRO A 7 -9.34 8.47 -3.60
CA PRO A 7 -10.45 7.52 -3.51
C PRO A 7 -10.01 6.05 -3.45
N ARG A 8 -8.79 5.74 -3.90
CA ARG A 8 -8.22 4.40 -3.78
C ARG A 8 -7.95 4.04 -2.32
N ARG A 9 -7.65 5.04 -1.48
CA ARG A 9 -7.29 4.90 -0.05
C ARG A 9 -8.40 5.37 0.90
N HIS A 10 -9.31 6.21 0.42
CA HIS A 10 -10.29 6.90 1.24
C HIS A 10 -11.70 6.77 0.66
N ASP A 11 -12.59 6.11 1.39
CA ASP A 11 -13.98 5.88 0.98
C ASP A 11 -14.91 7.01 1.49
N ALA A 12 -14.51 7.72 2.54
CA ALA A 12 -15.30 8.80 3.13
C ALA A 12 -14.47 9.94 3.71
N VAL A 13 -15.09 11.12 3.84
CA VAL A 13 -14.56 12.30 4.53
C VAL A 13 -15.58 12.80 5.56
N LEU A 14 -15.14 12.94 6.81
CA LEU A 14 -15.89 13.62 7.86
C LEU A 14 -15.40 15.06 7.98
N LEU A 15 -16.30 16.00 7.70
CA LEU A 15 -16.07 17.43 7.86
C LEU A 15 -16.46 17.85 9.27
N ARG A 16 -15.48 18.24 10.08
CA ARG A 16 -15.68 18.73 11.44
C ARG A 16 -15.14 20.16 11.55
N LEU A 17 -15.86 21.09 10.93
CA LEU A 17 -15.50 22.50 10.81
C LEU A 17 -16.57 23.36 11.50
N GLY A 18 -16.15 24.38 12.26
CA GLY A 18 -17.02 25.25 13.05
C GLY A 18 -17.78 26.32 12.25
N GLY A 19 -17.61 26.40 10.93
CA GLY A 19 -18.31 27.37 10.08
C GLY A 19 -18.39 26.94 8.62
N ALA A 20 -19.48 27.32 7.95
CA ALA A 20 -19.68 27.10 6.52
C ALA A 20 -18.72 27.96 5.70
N VAL A 21 -17.60 27.38 5.30
CA VAL A 21 -16.68 27.96 4.33
C VAL A 21 -17.20 27.58 2.95
N ASN A 22 -17.48 28.52 2.05
CA ASN A 22 -17.92 28.20 0.68
C ASN A 22 -17.02 27.14 0.01
N ASP A 23 -15.74 27.11 0.36
CA ASP A 23 -14.74 26.14 -0.12
C ASP A 23 -15.03 24.70 0.32
N SER A 24 -15.75 24.47 1.43
CA SER A 24 -16.16 23.12 1.85
C SER A 24 -17.22 22.53 0.93
N VAL A 25 -18.07 23.37 0.33
CA VAL A 25 -19.08 22.93 -0.66
C VAL A 25 -18.36 22.48 -1.94
N THR A 26 -17.43 23.27 -2.44
CA THR A 26 -16.64 22.92 -3.64
C THR A 26 -15.82 21.65 -3.43
N LEU A 27 -15.20 21.46 -2.26
CA LEU A 27 -14.51 20.23 -1.92
C LEU A 27 -15.48 19.04 -1.86
N THR A 28 -16.64 19.20 -1.23
CA THR A 28 -17.67 18.14 -1.14
C THR A 28 -18.11 17.67 -2.52
N GLU A 29 -18.38 18.58 -3.44
CA GLU A 29 -18.77 18.20 -4.81
C GLU A 29 -17.64 17.46 -5.54
N ARG A 30 -16.38 17.89 -5.36
CA ARG A 30 -15.22 17.21 -5.96
C ARG A 30 -15.07 15.78 -5.42
N LEU A 31 -15.25 15.60 -4.11
CA LEU A 31 -15.20 14.29 -3.45
C LEU A 31 -16.32 13.37 -3.94
N GLN A 32 -17.56 13.87 -4.01
CA GLN A 32 -18.70 13.10 -4.50
C GLN A 32 -18.53 12.67 -5.96
N ARG A 33 -18.00 13.55 -6.83
CA ARG A 33 -17.67 13.18 -8.22
C ARG A 33 -16.59 12.13 -8.32
N ALA A 34 -15.68 12.07 -7.33
CA ALA A 34 -14.65 11.06 -7.22
C ALA A 34 -15.12 9.78 -6.50
N GLY A 35 -16.41 9.67 -6.16
CA GLY A 35 -16.99 8.50 -5.49
C GLY A 35 -16.74 8.42 -3.99
N VAL A 36 -16.23 9.50 -3.37
CA VAL A 36 -15.95 9.55 -1.93
C VAL A 36 -17.16 10.11 -1.18
N GLN A 37 -17.63 9.38 -0.16
CA GLN A 37 -18.75 9.82 0.68
C GLN A 37 -18.32 11.00 1.56
N VAL A 38 -19.25 11.90 1.88
CA VAL A 38 -18.97 13.05 2.73
C VAL A 38 -20.09 13.22 3.75
N ASP A 39 -19.72 13.40 5.01
CA ASP A 39 -20.65 13.75 6.09
C ASP A 39 -20.08 14.86 6.97
N THR A 40 -20.95 15.60 7.66
CA THR A 40 -20.58 16.68 8.58
C THR A 40 -20.82 16.26 10.01
N VAL A 41 -19.82 16.46 10.87
CA VAL A 41 -19.84 16.02 12.26
C VAL A 41 -19.73 17.22 13.20
N ALA A 42 -20.45 17.16 14.32
CA ALA A 42 -20.50 18.26 15.28
C ALA A 42 -19.08 18.63 15.80
N PRO A 43 -18.74 19.94 15.93
CA PRO A 43 -17.40 20.40 16.31
C PRO A 43 -16.88 19.91 17.66
N ASP A 44 -17.76 19.41 18.54
CA ASP A 44 -17.46 18.90 19.88
C ASP A 44 -17.42 17.37 19.97
N SER A 45 -17.59 16.65 18.86
CA SER A 45 -17.66 15.18 18.85
C SER A 45 -16.42 14.52 19.47
N SER A 46 -16.60 13.46 20.26
CA SER A 46 -15.48 12.68 20.79
C SER A 46 -14.89 11.74 19.72
N SER A 47 -13.79 11.03 20.03
CA SER A 47 -13.30 9.94 19.18
C SER A 47 -14.40 8.91 18.88
N ALA A 48 -15.22 8.57 19.87
CA ALA A 48 -16.33 7.63 19.69
C ALA A 48 -17.41 8.20 18.76
N GLY A 49 -17.69 9.51 18.86
CA GLY A 49 -18.60 10.20 17.95
C GLY A 49 -18.12 10.17 16.49
N LEU A 50 -16.83 10.42 16.26
CA LEU A 50 -16.24 10.31 14.92
C LEU A 50 -16.34 8.89 14.36
N VAL A 51 -15.99 7.88 15.16
CA VAL A 51 -16.10 6.46 14.75
C VAL A 51 -17.55 6.10 14.42
N HIS A 52 -18.50 6.57 15.21
CA HIS A 52 -19.92 6.34 14.95
C HIS A 52 -20.38 7.01 13.65
N ALA A 53 -19.94 8.24 13.36
CA ALA A 53 -20.24 8.92 12.09
C ALA A 53 -19.68 8.15 10.89
N ALA A 54 -18.42 7.70 10.94
CA ALA A 54 -17.82 6.88 9.90
C ALA A 54 -18.61 5.56 9.68
N ALA A 55 -19.03 4.91 10.77
CA ALA A 55 -19.86 3.70 10.71
C ALA A 55 -21.25 3.98 10.08
N GLY A 56 -21.81 5.17 10.25
CA GLY A 56 -23.04 5.60 9.57
C GLY A 56 -22.92 5.65 8.05
N LEU A 57 -21.71 5.87 7.53
CA LEU A 57 -21.37 5.78 6.10
C LEU A 57 -20.96 4.37 5.66
N ALA A 58 -21.04 3.39 6.56
CA ALA A 58 -20.50 2.04 6.39
C ALA A 58 -18.98 2.03 6.08
N VAL A 59 -18.23 3.04 6.54
CA VAL A 59 -16.78 3.17 6.34
C VAL A 59 -16.04 2.99 7.65
N ARG A 60 -14.95 2.21 7.63
CA ARG A 60 -14.04 2.05 8.77
C ARG A 60 -13.11 3.26 8.92
N PRO A 61 -12.67 3.64 10.14
CA PRO A 61 -11.75 4.77 10.33
C PRO A 61 -10.51 4.72 9.43
N GLY A 62 -9.89 3.54 9.27
CA GLY A 62 -8.72 3.35 8.39
C GLY A 62 -8.97 3.52 6.88
N ARG A 63 -10.19 3.90 6.47
CA ARG A 63 -10.57 4.29 5.11
C ARG A 63 -11.27 5.66 5.07
N CYS A 64 -11.25 6.39 6.17
CA CYS A 64 -11.96 7.65 6.32
C CYS A 64 -11.00 8.78 6.65
N VAL A 65 -11.21 9.94 6.02
CA VAL A 65 -10.47 11.18 6.28
C VAL A 65 -11.25 12.02 7.27
N VAL A 66 -10.56 12.71 8.19
CA VAL A 66 -11.17 13.76 9.02
C VAL A 66 -10.54 15.10 8.66
N LEU A 67 -11.37 16.07 8.25
CA LEU A 67 -10.97 17.48 8.18
C LEU A 67 -11.48 18.19 9.42
N THR A 68 -10.59 18.86 10.15
CA THR A 68 -10.98 19.60 11.35
C THR A 68 -10.17 20.87 11.55
N ASP A 69 -10.81 21.89 12.11
CA ASP A 69 -10.22 23.19 12.46
C ASP A 69 -9.81 23.31 13.94
N SER A 70 -9.71 22.17 14.65
CA SER A 70 -9.40 22.15 16.08
C SER A 70 -8.36 21.09 16.46
N GLU A 71 -7.42 21.45 17.34
CA GLU A 71 -6.42 20.51 17.87
C GLU A 71 -7.05 19.32 18.64
N SER A 72 -8.18 19.56 19.30
CA SER A 72 -8.95 18.51 19.97
C SER A 72 -9.58 17.53 18.96
N GLY A 73 -10.08 18.03 17.83
CA GLY A 73 -10.56 17.22 16.71
C GLY A 73 -9.43 16.39 16.10
N VAL A 74 -8.26 16.98 15.87
CA VAL A 74 -7.06 16.28 15.39
C VAL A 74 -6.70 15.13 16.32
N THR A 75 -6.59 15.42 17.62
CA THR A 75 -6.25 14.44 18.64
C THR A 75 -7.28 13.30 18.69
N ALA A 76 -8.57 13.64 18.64
CA ALA A 76 -9.66 12.67 18.66
C ALA A 76 -9.64 11.75 17.44
N ALA A 77 -9.42 12.30 16.24
CA ALA A 77 -9.35 11.53 14.99
C ALA A 77 -8.13 10.62 14.94
N ARG A 78 -6.94 11.12 15.30
CA ARG A 78 -5.72 10.29 15.39
C ARG A 78 -5.89 9.15 16.39
N SER A 79 -6.47 9.45 17.54
CA SER A 79 -6.77 8.46 18.59
C SER A 79 -7.86 7.46 18.16
N ALA A 80 -8.67 7.78 17.16
CA ALA A 80 -9.63 6.84 16.58
C ALA A 80 -9.04 6.01 15.42
N GLY A 81 -7.87 6.37 14.90
CA GLY A 81 -7.20 5.64 13.81
C GLY A 81 -7.82 5.93 12.45
N PHE A 82 -8.22 7.18 12.22
CA PHE A 82 -8.63 7.63 10.90
C PHE A 82 -7.44 7.59 9.92
N ALA A 83 -7.72 7.28 8.65
CA ALA A 83 -6.71 7.06 7.61
C ALA A 83 -5.84 8.28 7.36
N LEU A 84 -6.45 9.46 7.40
CA LEU A 84 -5.82 10.74 7.17
C LEU A 84 -6.53 11.82 8.00
N VAL A 85 -5.78 12.56 8.79
CA VAL A 85 -6.28 13.68 9.60
C VAL A 85 -5.70 14.99 9.09
N ILE A 86 -6.55 15.83 8.51
CA ILE A 86 -6.16 17.11 7.93
C ILE A 86 -6.61 18.24 8.86
N GLY A 87 -5.64 18.97 9.41
CA GLY A 87 -5.88 20.19 10.16
C GLY A 87 -6.12 21.37 9.22
N VAL A 88 -7.21 22.11 9.44
CA VAL A 88 -7.53 23.35 8.73
C VAL A 88 -7.14 24.52 9.63
N GLY A 89 -5.97 25.10 9.39
CA GLY A 89 -5.40 26.14 10.23
C GLY A 89 -4.95 25.69 11.62
N CYS A 90 -4.87 24.37 11.87
CA CYS A 90 -4.40 23.78 13.12
C CYS A 90 -3.38 22.67 12.87
N ASP A 91 -2.37 22.58 13.74
CA ASP A 91 -1.28 21.62 13.62
C ASP A 91 -1.60 20.27 14.30
N GLY A 92 -0.69 19.31 14.14
CA GLY A 92 -0.76 17.98 14.79
C GLY A 92 -1.49 16.92 13.98
N GLY A 93 -2.15 17.30 12.88
CA GLY A 93 -2.67 16.38 11.87
C GLY A 93 -1.55 15.73 11.07
N ASP A 94 -1.93 14.80 10.18
CA ASP A 94 -1.00 14.23 9.19
C ASP A 94 -0.68 15.25 8.08
N ALA A 95 -1.57 16.22 7.87
CA ALA A 95 -1.34 17.39 7.03
C ALA A 95 -2.03 18.63 7.60
N VAL A 96 -1.55 19.81 7.19
CA VAL A 96 -2.12 21.10 7.57
C VAL A 96 -2.34 21.94 6.31
N VAL A 97 -3.53 22.51 6.19
CA VAL A 97 -3.95 23.40 5.09
C VAL A 97 -4.53 24.69 5.65
N ALA A 98 -4.46 25.79 4.90
CA ALA A 98 -5.10 27.04 5.32
C ALA A 98 -6.62 27.00 5.15
N GLY A 99 -7.14 26.18 4.23
CA GLY A 99 -8.56 26.04 3.97
C GLY A 99 -8.92 24.76 3.19
N PRO A 100 -10.19 24.35 3.17
CA PRO A 100 -10.64 23.17 2.42
C PRO A 100 -10.33 23.21 0.92
N GLY A 101 -10.23 24.41 0.33
CA GLY A 101 -9.91 24.60 -1.08
C GLY A 101 -8.51 24.14 -1.50
N GLU A 102 -7.56 24.06 -0.55
CA GLU A 102 -6.19 23.58 -0.80
C GLU A 102 -6.10 22.05 -0.83
N VAL A 103 -7.17 21.35 -0.45
CA VAL A 103 -7.21 19.89 -0.48
C VAL A 103 -7.41 19.40 -1.91
N GLY A 104 -6.42 18.67 -2.40
CA GLY A 104 -6.49 17.92 -3.65
C GLY A 104 -7.50 16.77 -3.55
N VAL A 105 -8.10 16.40 -4.68
CA VAL A 105 -8.92 15.19 -4.80
C VAL A 105 -8.44 14.50 -6.04
N ARG A 106 -7.98 13.25 -5.91
CA ARG A 106 -7.52 12.45 -7.04
C ARG A 106 -8.72 12.10 -7.93
N THR A 107 -8.51 12.18 -9.23
CA THR A 107 -9.53 11.89 -10.26
C THR A 107 -8.87 11.24 -11.47
N GLY A 108 -9.64 10.50 -12.27
CA GLY A 108 -9.19 9.94 -13.54
C GLY A 108 -8.90 8.44 -13.50
N ASP A 109 -8.77 7.86 -12.30
CA ASP A 109 -8.69 6.42 -12.12
C ASP A 109 -10.00 5.75 -12.56
N ARG A 110 -9.88 4.54 -13.10
CA ARG A 110 -11.03 3.75 -13.55
C ARG A 110 -11.23 2.56 -12.62
N PRO A 111 -12.47 2.07 -12.45
CA PRO A 111 -12.70 0.82 -11.74
C PRO A 111 -11.97 -0.31 -12.47
N MET A 112 -11.42 -1.26 -11.71
CA MET A 112 -10.68 -2.37 -12.28
C MET A 112 -11.47 -3.11 -13.36
N SER A 113 -12.78 -3.29 -13.18
CA SER A 113 -13.70 -3.95 -14.13
C SER A 113 -13.76 -3.30 -15.50
N ALA A 114 -13.45 -2.00 -15.60
CA ALA A 114 -13.43 -1.25 -16.86
C ALA A 114 -12.09 -1.33 -17.60
N LEU A 115 -11.06 -1.95 -17.00
CA LEU A 115 -9.76 -2.10 -17.64
C LEU A 115 -9.77 -3.18 -18.73
N PRO A 116 -9.08 -2.94 -19.85
CA PRO A 116 -8.84 -3.98 -20.85
C PRO A 116 -7.99 -5.13 -20.29
N ASP A 117 -8.23 -6.33 -20.80
CA ASP A 117 -7.44 -7.53 -20.48
C ASP A 117 -6.01 -7.43 -21.01
N ALA A 118 -5.04 -7.70 -20.14
CA ALA A 118 -3.62 -7.63 -20.47
C ALA A 118 -3.18 -8.76 -21.42
N MET A 119 -3.83 -9.95 -21.36
CA MET A 119 -3.51 -11.06 -22.26
C MET A 119 -3.85 -10.72 -23.70
N ALA A 120 -5.05 -10.18 -23.95
CA ALA A 120 -5.47 -9.68 -25.24
C ALA A 120 -4.58 -8.51 -25.72
N ALA A 121 -4.17 -7.61 -24.82
CA ALA A 121 -3.27 -6.52 -25.13
C ALA A 121 -1.86 -7.00 -25.53
N LEU A 122 -1.38 -8.07 -24.88
CA LEU A 122 -0.13 -8.75 -25.21
C LEU A 122 -0.22 -9.42 -26.58
N ASP A 123 -1.26 -10.17 -26.89
CA ASP A 123 -1.42 -10.86 -28.18
C ASP A 123 -1.55 -9.85 -29.34
N GLY A 124 -2.14 -8.67 -29.09
CA GLY A 124 -2.25 -7.58 -30.05
C GLY A 124 -0.98 -6.72 -30.21
N SER A 125 -1.18 -5.47 -30.64
CA SER A 125 -0.11 -4.46 -30.76
C SER A 125 -0.13 -3.41 -29.65
N ALA A 126 -1.09 -3.49 -28.72
CA ALA A 126 -1.32 -2.47 -27.70
C ALA A 126 -0.11 -2.30 -26.76
N LEU A 127 0.53 -3.41 -26.37
CA LEU A 127 1.75 -3.39 -25.56
C LEU A 127 3.04 -3.24 -26.39
N ARG A 128 2.98 -3.13 -27.72
CA ARG A 128 4.19 -3.27 -28.56
C ARG A 128 5.32 -2.29 -28.17
N ALA A 129 4.99 -1.02 -27.96
CA ALA A 129 5.97 -0.01 -27.58
C ALA A 129 6.56 -0.28 -26.17
N ALA A 130 5.72 -0.66 -25.22
CA ALA A 130 6.15 -1.00 -23.86
C ALA A 130 7.06 -2.24 -23.79
N LEU A 131 7.03 -3.09 -24.83
CA LEU A 131 7.75 -4.36 -24.89
C LEU A 131 9.01 -4.34 -25.76
N GLU A 132 9.46 -3.17 -26.26
CA GLU A 132 10.70 -3.09 -27.05
C GLU A 132 11.93 -3.39 -26.17
N HIS A 133 12.02 -2.76 -25.00
CA HIS A 133 13.07 -2.99 -24.01
C HIS A 133 12.48 -3.00 -22.58
N PRO A 134 11.67 -4.00 -22.21
CA PRO A 134 10.96 -3.95 -20.94
C PRO A 134 11.91 -4.20 -19.76
N ALA A 135 11.60 -3.61 -18.60
CA ALA A 135 12.02 -4.12 -17.29
C ALA A 135 10.75 -4.48 -16.52
N VAL A 136 10.63 -5.74 -16.09
CA VAL A 136 9.37 -6.27 -15.56
C VAL A 136 9.45 -6.41 -14.05
N PHE A 137 8.49 -5.79 -13.36
CA PHE A 137 8.38 -5.74 -11.93
C PHE A 137 7.10 -6.48 -11.50
N PHE A 138 7.23 -7.28 -10.47
CA PHE A 138 6.13 -8.06 -9.90
C PHE A 138 6.00 -7.74 -8.43
N ASP A 139 4.78 -7.55 -7.96
CA ASP A 139 4.46 -7.88 -6.57
C ASP A 139 4.52 -9.40 -6.35
N PHE A 140 4.62 -9.83 -5.09
CA PHE A 140 4.62 -11.24 -4.72
C PHE A 140 3.24 -11.77 -4.28
N ASP A 141 2.67 -11.24 -3.19
CA ASP A 141 1.50 -11.82 -2.52
C ASP A 141 0.22 -11.34 -3.19
N GLY A 142 -0.57 -12.24 -3.80
CA GLY A 142 -1.72 -11.87 -4.63
C GLY A 142 -1.36 -11.64 -6.10
N THR A 143 -0.06 -11.65 -6.45
CA THR A 143 0.40 -11.51 -7.83
C THR A 143 1.11 -12.77 -8.35
N LEU A 144 2.25 -13.11 -7.77
CA LEU A 144 2.99 -14.35 -8.10
C LEU A 144 2.50 -15.54 -7.26
N SER A 145 1.87 -15.27 -6.13
CA SER A 145 1.30 -16.22 -5.18
C SER A 145 -0.18 -15.93 -4.97
N ASP A 146 -0.98 -16.95 -4.67
CA ASP A 146 -2.37 -16.77 -4.26
C ASP A 146 -2.45 -16.10 -2.88
N ILE A 147 -3.51 -15.32 -2.65
CA ILE A 147 -3.83 -14.79 -1.31
C ILE A 147 -4.25 -15.97 -0.42
N VAL A 148 -3.53 -16.16 0.68
CA VAL A 148 -3.76 -17.24 1.66
C VAL A 148 -4.01 -16.67 3.05
N ASP A 149 -4.79 -17.39 3.86
CA ASP A 149 -5.11 -16.97 5.23
C ASP A 149 -3.89 -16.97 6.16
N ASP A 150 -3.00 -17.95 5.96
CA ASP A 150 -1.72 -18.09 6.65
C ASP A 150 -0.59 -17.56 5.75
N PRO A 151 0.01 -16.40 6.07
CA PRO A 151 1.09 -15.81 5.28
C PRO A 151 2.29 -16.74 5.08
N ASP A 152 2.53 -17.68 6.00
CA ASP A 152 3.65 -18.62 5.89
C ASP A 152 3.40 -19.68 4.80
N ALA A 153 2.13 -19.96 4.49
CA ALA A 153 1.72 -20.92 3.47
C ALA A 153 1.78 -20.37 2.03
N ALA A 154 2.03 -19.07 1.83
CA ALA A 154 2.02 -18.44 0.51
C ALA A 154 3.12 -19.02 -0.40
N GLN A 155 2.75 -19.64 -1.52
CA GLN A 155 3.71 -20.18 -2.48
C GLN A 155 3.43 -19.64 -3.87
N PRO A 156 4.46 -19.47 -4.72
CA PRO A 156 4.27 -19.11 -6.11
C PRO A 156 3.28 -20.08 -6.78
N VAL A 157 2.36 -19.55 -7.58
CA VAL A 157 1.40 -20.38 -8.32
C VAL A 157 2.10 -21.27 -9.34
N ALA A 158 1.43 -22.36 -9.72
CA ALA A 158 1.97 -23.33 -10.66
C ALA A 158 2.47 -22.66 -11.95
N GLY A 159 3.73 -22.91 -12.31
CA GLY A 159 4.37 -22.36 -13.52
C GLY A 159 4.93 -20.94 -13.38
N ALA A 160 4.68 -20.23 -12.28
CA ALA A 160 5.18 -18.86 -12.11
C ALA A 160 6.71 -18.79 -12.09
N LEU A 161 7.36 -19.72 -11.37
CA LEU A 161 8.83 -19.76 -11.28
C LEU A 161 9.50 -20.08 -12.62
N ASP A 162 8.95 -21.06 -13.37
CA ASP A 162 9.45 -21.39 -14.71
C ASP A 162 9.27 -20.21 -15.68
N ALA A 163 8.15 -19.50 -15.58
CA ALA A 163 7.87 -18.32 -16.37
C ALA A 163 8.81 -17.15 -16.04
N LEU A 164 9.04 -16.88 -14.75
CA LEU A 164 10.00 -15.87 -14.29
C LEU A 164 11.42 -16.20 -14.74
N ALA A 165 11.84 -17.45 -14.60
CA ALA A 165 13.16 -17.91 -15.05
C ALA A 165 13.32 -17.71 -16.56
N ALA A 166 12.31 -18.07 -17.36
CA ALA A 166 12.32 -17.84 -18.80
C ALA A 166 12.37 -16.34 -19.14
N LEU A 167 11.60 -15.50 -18.45
CA LEU A 167 11.56 -14.06 -18.67
C LEU A 167 12.89 -13.38 -18.28
N ALA A 168 13.52 -13.80 -17.18
CA ALA A 168 14.81 -13.27 -16.72
C ALA A 168 15.95 -13.47 -17.72
N THR A 169 15.83 -14.46 -18.64
CA THR A 169 16.79 -14.61 -19.76
C THR A 169 16.62 -13.57 -20.87
N ARG A 170 15.53 -12.80 -20.85
CA ARG A 170 15.11 -11.88 -21.92
C ARG A 170 15.19 -10.42 -21.50
N CYS A 171 14.91 -10.12 -20.24
CA CYS A 171 14.92 -8.74 -19.72
C CYS A 171 15.18 -8.70 -18.21
N PRO A 172 15.51 -7.52 -17.66
CA PRO A 172 15.55 -7.32 -16.21
C PRO A 172 14.21 -7.64 -15.57
N VAL A 173 14.26 -8.44 -14.50
CA VAL A 173 13.09 -8.80 -13.68
C VAL A 173 13.33 -8.36 -12.24
N ALA A 174 12.28 -7.90 -11.57
CA ALA A 174 12.29 -7.53 -10.16
C ALA A 174 11.05 -8.05 -9.43
N VAL A 175 11.23 -8.57 -8.22
CA VAL A 175 10.14 -8.92 -7.30
C VAL A 175 10.16 -7.96 -6.11
N LEU A 176 9.08 -7.22 -5.92
CA LEU A 176 8.86 -6.29 -4.81
C LEU A 176 7.88 -6.93 -3.83
N SER A 177 8.16 -6.85 -2.54
CA SER A 177 7.28 -7.43 -1.51
C SER A 177 7.37 -6.67 -0.18
N GLY A 178 6.27 -6.73 0.59
CA GLY A 178 6.27 -6.34 1.99
C GLY A 178 6.93 -7.37 2.92
N ARG A 179 7.14 -8.61 2.45
CA ARG A 179 7.86 -9.66 3.18
C ARG A 179 9.31 -9.29 3.40
N ASP A 180 9.94 -9.86 4.42
CA ASP A 180 11.37 -9.72 4.60
C ASP A 180 12.14 -10.23 3.39
N LEU A 181 13.27 -9.60 3.07
CA LEU A 181 14.03 -9.92 1.86
C LEU A 181 14.41 -11.40 1.79
N ALA A 182 14.83 -11.98 2.92
CA ALA A 182 15.17 -13.40 2.98
C ALA A 182 13.97 -14.30 2.64
N ASP A 183 12.77 -13.97 3.14
CA ASP A 183 11.55 -14.75 2.93
C ASP A 183 11.15 -14.77 1.45
N VAL A 184 11.00 -13.60 0.81
CA VAL A 184 10.63 -13.54 -0.61
C VAL A 184 11.68 -14.19 -1.51
N ARG A 185 12.97 -14.06 -1.19
CA ARG A 185 14.05 -14.73 -1.93
C ARG A 185 13.99 -16.24 -1.80
N THR A 186 13.70 -16.78 -0.61
CA THR A 186 13.55 -18.21 -0.41
C THR A 186 12.34 -18.76 -1.16
N ARG A 187 11.22 -18.04 -1.20
CA ARG A 187 10.00 -18.47 -1.91
C ARG A 187 10.16 -18.48 -3.42
N VAL A 188 10.82 -17.47 -3.99
CA VAL A 188 11.03 -17.38 -5.44
C VAL A 188 12.20 -18.23 -5.90
N GLY A 189 13.31 -18.26 -5.15
CA GLY A 189 14.43 -19.16 -5.40
C GLY A 189 15.15 -18.96 -6.74
N LEU A 190 15.01 -17.79 -7.37
CA LEU A 190 15.61 -17.47 -8.67
C LEU A 190 16.77 -16.48 -8.52
N ASP A 191 17.94 -16.83 -9.01
CA ASP A 191 19.10 -15.93 -9.08
C ASP A 191 19.05 -15.02 -10.31
N GLY A 192 19.83 -13.95 -10.32
CA GLY A 192 19.97 -13.06 -11.48
C GLY A 192 18.80 -12.08 -11.68
N ILE A 193 17.92 -11.92 -10.69
CA ILE A 193 16.85 -10.93 -10.68
C ILE A 193 16.99 -9.98 -9.49
N TRP A 194 16.27 -8.85 -9.53
CA TRP A 194 16.16 -7.95 -8.39
C TRP A 194 15.15 -8.48 -7.37
N TYR A 195 15.47 -8.33 -6.09
CA TYR A 195 14.53 -8.53 -5.00
C TYR A 195 14.48 -7.27 -4.15
N ALA A 196 13.29 -6.83 -3.79
CA ALA A 196 13.06 -5.76 -2.83
C ALA A 196 12.10 -6.26 -1.75
N GLY A 197 12.63 -6.44 -0.54
CA GLY A 197 11.88 -6.85 0.63
C GLY A 197 11.61 -5.69 1.57
N SER A 198 10.85 -5.97 2.63
CA SER A 198 10.54 -5.06 3.72
C SER A 198 10.02 -3.71 3.23
N HIS A 199 9.09 -3.73 2.26
CA HIS A 199 8.52 -2.54 1.62
C HIS A 199 9.55 -1.68 0.87
N GLY A 200 10.63 -2.30 0.37
CA GLY A 200 11.66 -1.61 -0.40
C GLY A 200 12.77 -0.97 0.44
N PHE A 201 12.80 -1.21 1.76
CA PHE A 201 13.91 -0.75 2.61
C PHE A 201 15.17 -1.60 2.46
N GLU A 202 15.07 -2.78 1.86
CA GLU A 202 16.19 -3.69 1.63
C GLU A 202 16.03 -4.37 0.27
N LEU A 203 17.12 -4.41 -0.50
CA LEU A 203 17.16 -4.95 -1.84
C LEU A 203 18.41 -5.80 -2.08
N VAL A 204 18.29 -6.76 -2.98
CA VAL A 204 19.44 -7.45 -3.58
C VAL A 204 19.35 -7.37 -5.09
N GLY A 205 20.46 -6.99 -5.72
CA GLY A 205 20.60 -6.94 -7.17
C GLY A 205 20.95 -8.29 -7.80
N PRO A 206 20.88 -8.41 -9.14
CA PRO A 206 21.20 -9.62 -9.90
C PRO A 206 22.61 -10.17 -9.64
N ASP A 207 23.56 -9.30 -9.30
CA ASP A 207 24.95 -9.62 -8.98
C ASP A 207 25.17 -10.03 -7.51
N GLY A 208 24.09 -10.08 -6.72
CA GLY A 208 24.14 -10.35 -5.29
C GLY A 208 24.47 -9.12 -4.43
N SER A 209 24.62 -7.93 -5.02
CA SER A 209 24.86 -6.70 -4.27
C SER A 209 23.68 -6.39 -3.35
N HIS A 210 23.96 -6.14 -2.06
CA HIS A 210 22.97 -5.77 -1.06
C HIS A 210 22.85 -4.26 -0.96
N HIS A 211 21.62 -3.76 -0.89
CA HIS A 211 21.30 -2.35 -0.75
C HIS A 211 20.25 -2.18 0.34
N GLN A 212 20.30 -1.07 1.06
CA GLN A 212 19.33 -0.76 2.10
C GLN A 212 19.13 0.75 2.23
N ASN A 213 18.00 1.14 2.80
CA ASN A 213 17.72 2.52 3.14
C ASN A 213 18.40 2.88 4.48
N ASP A 214 19.43 3.71 4.44
CA ASP A 214 20.21 4.06 5.65
C ASP A 214 19.36 4.72 6.74
N ALA A 215 18.39 5.57 6.37
CA ALA A 215 17.48 6.16 7.35
C ALA A 215 16.56 5.11 8.00
N ALA A 216 16.21 4.03 7.27
CA ALA A 216 15.42 2.94 7.82
C ALA A 216 16.24 2.09 8.79
N VAL A 217 17.55 1.97 8.55
CA VAL A 217 18.47 1.22 9.42
C VAL A 217 18.54 1.83 10.81
N ASP A 218 18.48 3.17 10.92
CA ASP A 218 18.45 3.88 12.21
C ASP A 218 17.25 3.48 13.09
N ALA A 219 16.14 3.04 12.47
CA ALA A 219 14.94 2.59 13.17
C ALA A 219 14.99 1.12 13.62
N VAL A 220 15.93 0.30 13.14
CA VAL A 220 15.97 -1.15 13.42
C VAL A 220 16.08 -1.44 14.92
N LEU A 221 16.97 -0.76 15.63
CA LEU A 221 17.12 -0.94 17.08
C LEU A 221 15.89 -0.45 17.85
N VAL A 222 15.24 0.61 17.36
CA VAL A 222 14.01 1.15 17.95
C VAL A 222 12.86 0.15 17.78
N LEU A 223 12.75 -0.49 16.61
CA LEU A 223 11.79 -1.56 16.34
C LEU A 223 12.03 -2.80 17.18
N ALA A 224 13.27 -3.24 17.35
CA ALA A 224 13.60 -4.38 18.20
C ALA A 224 13.20 -4.12 19.68
N GLY A 225 13.48 -2.92 20.19
CA GLY A 225 13.02 -2.51 21.52
C GLY A 225 11.49 -2.38 21.61
N ALA A 226 10.83 -1.97 20.52
CA ALA A 226 9.38 -1.94 20.44
C ALA A 226 8.76 -3.33 20.47
N ALA A 227 9.33 -4.29 19.73
CA ALA A 227 8.90 -5.68 19.71
C ALA A 227 8.98 -6.30 21.09
N GLY A 228 10.13 -6.20 21.78
CA GLY A 228 10.28 -6.75 23.14
C GLY A 228 9.27 -6.16 24.12
N SER A 229 9.08 -4.84 24.09
CA SER A 229 8.09 -4.18 24.96
C SER A 229 6.64 -4.55 24.63
N LEU A 230 6.31 -4.80 23.36
CA LEU A 230 4.98 -5.24 22.94
C LEU A 230 4.74 -6.70 23.31
N ASP A 231 5.74 -7.57 23.15
CA ASP A 231 5.66 -8.98 23.53
C ASP A 231 5.49 -9.15 25.04
N GLU A 232 6.23 -8.38 25.86
CA GLU A 232 6.05 -8.35 27.31
C GLU A 232 4.64 -7.94 27.73
N LYS A 233 4.02 -6.98 27.02
CA LYS A 233 2.69 -6.46 27.34
C LYS A 233 1.56 -7.35 26.80
N LEU A 234 1.72 -7.90 25.61
CA LEU A 234 0.64 -8.48 24.83
C LEU A 234 0.80 -9.99 24.58
N GLY A 235 2.01 -10.54 24.64
CA GLY A 235 2.30 -11.93 24.29
C GLY A 235 1.60 -12.96 25.19
N ALA A 236 1.22 -12.57 26.41
CA ALA A 236 0.43 -13.40 27.32
C ALA A 236 -1.08 -13.44 26.99
N ILE A 237 -1.56 -12.57 26.09
CA ILE A 237 -2.98 -12.48 25.73
C ILE A 237 -3.28 -13.54 24.64
N PRO A 238 -4.18 -14.51 24.90
CA PRO A 238 -4.52 -15.52 23.91
C PRO A 238 -5.01 -14.92 22.60
N GLY A 239 -4.47 -15.42 21.49
CA GLY A 239 -4.85 -14.99 20.14
C GLY A 239 -4.16 -13.73 19.62
N ILE A 240 -3.24 -13.14 20.41
CA ILE A 240 -2.34 -12.10 19.94
C ILE A 240 -0.99 -12.72 19.56
N MET A 241 -0.41 -12.27 18.45
CA MET A 241 0.94 -12.59 18.03
C MET A 241 1.73 -11.32 17.75
N VAL A 242 2.89 -11.16 18.39
CA VAL A 242 3.85 -10.09 18.08
C VAL A 242 4.93 -10.67 17.18
N GLU A 243 4.98 -10.21 15.94
CA GLU A 243 5.93 -10.62 14.92
C GLU A 243 6.96 -9.50 14.72
N HIS A 244 8.23 -9.82 14.96
CA HIS A 244 9.34 -8.90 14.75
C HIS A 244 10.04 -9.18 13.42
N LYS A 245 9.92 -8.23 12.50
CA LYS A 245 10.64 -8.17 11.22
C LYS A 245 11.75 -7.14 11.32
N ARG A 246 12.73 -7.20 10.42
CA ARG A 246 13.88 -6.27 10.46
C ARG A 246 13.47 -4.80 10.43
N PHE A 247 12.49 -4.45 9.59
CA PHE A 247 11.98 -3.09 9.43
C PHE A 247 10.50 -2.95 9.81
N ALA A 248 9.95 -3.88 10.59
CA ALA A 248 8.59 -3.75 11.10
C ALA A 248 8.36 -4.54 12.38
N VAL A 249 7.37 -4.12 13.17
CA VAL A 249 6.76 -4.96 14.21
C VAL A 249 5.29 -5.08 13.89
N ALA A 250 4.83 -6.28 13.56
CA ALA A 250 3.43 -6.56 13.30
C ALA A 250 2.78 -7.19 14.54
N VAL A 251 1.62 -6.67 14.94
CA VAL A 251 0.82 -7.25 16.02
C VAL A 251 -0.48 -7.74 15.43
N HIS A 252 -0.58 -9.06 15.31
CA HIS A 252 -1.75 -9.76 14.80
C HIS A 252 -2.73 -10.02 15.94
N TYR A 253 -4.00 -9.67 15.74
CA TYR A 253 -5.04 -9.82 16.76
C TYR A 253 -6.33 -10.47 16.23
N ARG A 254 -6.26 -11.11 15.06
CA ARG A 254 -7.39 -11.85 14.44
C ARG A 254 -8.06 -12.83 15.40
N ASN A 255 -7.26 -13.55 16.17
CA ASN A 255 -7.74 -14.59 17.08
C ASN A 255 -7.96 -14.08 18.52
N ALA A 256 -7.76 -12.78 18.77
CA ALA A 256 -7.92 -12.18 20.08
C ALA A 256 -9.40 -11.94 20.42
N ALA A 257 -9.73 -11.98 21.70
CA ALA A 257 -11.06 -11.59 22.15
C ALA A 257 -11.34 -10.10 21.83
N ARG A 258 -12.56 -9.78 21.38
CA ARG A 258 -12.92 -8.44 20.86
C ARG A 258 -12.71 -7.32 21.88
N ASP A 259 -12.89 -7.61 23.17
CA ASP A 259 -12.68 -6.67 24.28
C ASP A 259 -11.19 -6.35 24.53
N ARG A 260 -10.26 -7.16 24.00
CA ARG A 260 -8.81 -6.96 24.12
C ARG A 260 -8.22 -6.10 23.00
N VAL A 261 -8.93 -5.93 21.87
CA VAL A 261 -8.44 -5.15 20.70
C VAL A 261 -8.09 -3.70 21.07
N GLY A 262 -8.84 -3.10 22.00
CA GLY A 262 -8.55 -1.75 22.49
C GLY A 262 -7.19 -1.66 23.20
N GLU A 263 -6.81 -2.70 23.94
CA GLU A 263 -5.51 -2.79 24.63
C GLU A 263 -4.36 -2.93 23.63
N VAL A 264 -4.56 -3.72 22.56
CA VAL A 264 -3.59 -3.85 21.46
C VAL A 264 -3.33 -2.51 20.79
N LEU A 265 -4.40 -1.83 20.38
CA LEU A 265 -4.32 -0.52 19.74
C LEU A 265 -3.61 0.50 20.63
N ALA A 266 -3.92 0.53 21.93
CA ALA A 266 -3.27 1.42 22.88
C ALA A 266 -1.77 1.14 23.02
N ALA A 267 -1.40 -0.14 23.19
CA ALA A 267 -0.01 -0.56 23.35
C ALA A 267 0.83 -0.27 22.10
N VAL A 268 0.32 -0.58 20.90
CA VAL A 268 1.04 -0.34 19.64
C VAL A 268 1.17 1.15 19.37
N ARG A 269 0.13 1.95 19.60
CA ARG A 269 0.22 3.42 19.46
C ARG A 269 1.20 4.03 20.43
N GLU A 270 1.26 3.52 21.67
CA GLU A 270 2.27 3.94 22.63
C GLU A 270 3.68 3.61 22.15
N ALA A 271 3.88 2.40 21.64
CA ALA A 271 5.15 2.00 21.06
C ALA A 271 5.53 2.83 19.83
N GLY A 272 4.55 3.27 19.04
CA GLY A 272 4.71 4.15 17.88
C GLY A 272 4.95 5.62 18.20
N ARG A 273 4.76 6.08 19.45
CA ARG A 273 5.19 7.43 19.88
C ARG A 273 6.71 7.59 19.93
N ARG A 274 7.47 6.51 19.78
CA ARG A 274 8.93 6.57 19.68
C ARG A 274 9.31 7.33 18.40
N ARG A 275 10.36 8.16 18.47
CA ARG A 275 10.82 8.96 17.34
C ARG A 275 11.15 8.07 16.15
N GLY A 276 10.66 8.44 14.96
CA GLY A 276 10.99 7.78 13.70
C GLY A 276 10.20 6.52 13.40
N LEU A 277 9.11 6.23 14.14
CA LEU A 277 8.18 5.13 13.83
C LEU A 277 6.80 5.67 13.46
N ARG A 278 6.17 5.02 12.47
CA ARG A 278 4.77 5.22 12.11
C ARG A 278 3.96 3.97 12.40
N VAL A 279 2.70 4.17 12.79
CA VAL A 279 1.72 3.08 12.98
C VAL A 279 0.89 2.95 11.71
N THR A 280 0.82 1.75 11.15
CA THR A 280 -0.09 1.42 10.04
C THR A 280 -1.08 0.33 10.47
N THR A 281 -2.30 0.38 9.97
CA THR A 281 -3.35 -0.61 10.31
C THR A 281 -3.72 -1.42 9.08
N GLY A 282 -3.66 -2.74 9.19
CA GLY A 282 -4.13 -3.69 8.19
C GLY A 282 -5.42 -4.40 8.65
N ARG A 283 -5.81 -5.46 7.93
CA ARG A 283 -6.92 -6.34 8.33
C ARG A 283 -6.47 -7.22 9.49
N GLU A 284 -6.92 -6.88 10.70
CA GLU A 284 -6.63 -7.63 11.93
C GLU A 284 -5.15 -7.68 12.33
N VAL A 285 -4.39 -6.68 11.86
CA VAL A 285 -2.98 -6.46 12.18
C VAL A 285 -2.73 -4.97 12.34
N ILE A 286 -1.89 -4.58 13.30
CA ILE A 286 -1.33 -3.22 13.39
C ILE A 286 0.18 -3.35 13.31
N GLU A 287 0.82 -2.50 12.52
CA GLU A 287 2.26 -2.55 12.29
C GLU A 287 2.94 -1.25 12.71
N LEU A 288 4.14 -1.38 13.28
CA LEU A 288 5.10 -0.30 13.42
C LEU A 288 6.12 -0.42 12.29
N ARG A 289 6.40 0.69 11.62
CA ARG A 289 7.39 0.78 10.54
C ARG A 289 8.21 2.06 10.68
N PRO A 290 9.41 2.16 10.07
CA PRO A 290 10.13 3.43 9.99
C PRO A 290 9.24 4.52 9.39
N GLU A 291 9.25 5.71 9.99
CA GLU A 291 8.55 6.90 9.49
C GLU A 291 9.34 7.51 8.33
N ILE A 292 9.37 6.78 7.23
CA ILE A 292 10.06 7.16 6.01
C ILE A 292 9.05 7.17 4.90
N ASP A 293 9.09 8.23 4.12
CA ASP A 293 8.34 8.37 2.90
C ASP A 293 9.01 7.48 1.84
N TRP A 294 8.60 6.21 1.81
CA TRP A 294 9.10 5.20 0.87
C TRP A 294 7.97 4.26 0.47
N ASP A 295 7.86 4.01 -0.84
CA ASP A 295 6.79 3.26 -1.47
C ASP A 295 7.32 2.38 -2.61
N LYS A 296 6.46 1.52 -3.18
CA LYS A 296 6.85 0.63 -4.30
C LYS A 296 7.25 1.43 -5.54
N GLY A 297 6.66 2.60 -5.78
CA GLY A 297 7.03 3.50 -6.87
C GLY A 297 8.44 4.06 -6.73
N ARG A 298 8.88 4.44 -5.52
CA ARG A 298 10.27 4.86 -5.25
C ARG A 298 11.25 3.71 -5.39
N THR A 299 10.86 2.53 -4.92
CA THR A 299 11.65 1.31 -5.08
C THR A 299 11.87 0.98 -6.56
N LEU A 300 10.80 1.03 -7.36
CA LEU A 300 10.85 0.85 -8.81
C LEU A 300 11.76 1.89 -9.48
N ARG A 301 11.58 3.18 -9.19
CA ARG A 301 12.43 4.26 -9.75
C ARG A 301 13.91 4.06 -9.39
N TRP A 302 14.19 3.70 -8.13
CA TRP A 302 15.56 3.46 -7.67
C TRP A 302 16.24 2.29 -8.41
N ILE A 303 15.49 1.23 -8.73
CA ILE A 303 15.99 0.11 -9.55
C ILE A 303 16.19 0.59 -10.99
N LEU A 304 15.23 1.31 -11.56
CA LEU A 304 15.31 1.83 -12.93
C LEU A 304 16.48 2.79 -13.15
N ASP A 305 16.86 3.59 -12.16
CA ASP A 305 18.05 4.45 -12.24
C ASP A 305 19.35 3.66 -12.49
N ARG A 306 19.33 2.34 -12.26
CA ARG A 306 20.43 1.40 -12.51
C ARG A 306 20.24 0.57 -13.78
N LEU A 307 19.11 0.72 -14.46
CA LEU A 307 18.77 0.04 -15.71
C LEU A 307 18.65 1.10 -16.82
N ALA A 308 19.63 1.15 -17.72
CA ALA A 308 19.60 2.12 -18.82
C ALA A 308 18.71 1.65 -19.98
N GLY A 309 17.85 2.55 -20.49
CA GLY A 309 17.12 2.34 -21.75
C GLY A 309 16.01 1.30 -21.69
N VAL A 310 15.39 1.13 -20.52
CA VAL A 310 14.28 0.19 -20.32
C VAL A 310 12.95 0.91 -20.08
N THR A 311 11.85 0.26 -20.45
CA THR A 311 10.47 0.70 -20.18
C THR A 311 9.86 -0.17 -19.09
N PRO A 312 9.37 0.39 -17.98
CA PRO A 312 8.87 -0.44 -16.89
C PRO A 312 7.50 -1.04 -17.20
N LEU A 313 7.34 -2.33 -16.89
CA LEU A 313 6.06 -3.02 -16.79
C LEU A 313 5.89 -3.51 -15.36
N PHE A 314 4.87 -3.04 -14.66
CA PHE A 314 4.60 -3.42 -13.27
C PHE A 314 3.31 -4.24 -13.17
N ILE A 315 3.36 -5.36 -12.46
CA ILE A 315 2.21 -6.24 -12.19
C ILE A 315 2.03 -6.33 -10.67
N GLY A 316 0.85 -5.98 -10.16
CA GLY A 316 0.54 -6.01 -8.72
C GLY A 316 -0.95 -6.12 -8.43
N ASP A 317 -1.34 -6.41 -7.20
CA ASP A 317 -2.71 -6.78 -6.85
C ASP A 317 -3.39 -5.84 -5.83
N ASP A 318 -2.65 -5.07 -5.03
CA ASP A 318 -3.21 -4.37 -3.86
C ASP A 318 -2.96 -2.84 -3.91
N ILE A 319 -3.49 -2.13 -2.91
CA ILE A 319 -3.41 -0.68 -2.75
C ILE A 319 -1.98 -0.15 -2.64
N THR A 320 -1.01 -0.99 -2.27
CA THR A 320 0.40 -0.59 -2.22
C THR A 320 1.04 -0.52 -3.61
N ASP A 321 0.47 -1.22 -4.58
CA ASP A 321 0.94 -1.25 -5.98
C ASP A 321 0.50 -0.03 -6.77
N GLU A 322 -0.52 0.68 -6.29
CA GLU A 322 -0.96 1.96 -6.85
C GLU A 322 0.16 2.99 -6.93
N ASP A 323 1.09 2.99 -5.96
CA ASP A 323 2.26 3.87 -5.99
C ASP A 323 3.25 3.48 -7.13
N ALA A 324 3.32 2.19 -7.45
CA ALA A 324 4.10 1.70 -8.58
C ALA A 324 3.39 1.94 -9.91
N PHE A 325 2.06 1.81 -9.98
CA PHE A 325 1.26 2.14 -11.16
C PHE A 325 1.38 3.62 -11.54
N ASP A 326 1.31 4.51 -10.55
CA ASP A 326 1.58 5.95 -10.76
C ASP A 326 3.01 6.16 -11.28
N ALA A 327 3.99 5.50 -10.68
CA ALA A 327 5.39 5.62 -11.10
C ALA A 327 5.67 5.11 -12.52
N VAL A 328 5.06 4.00 -12.94
CA VAL A 328 5.22 3.51 -14.32
C VAL A 328 4.49 4.41 -15.32
N ALA A 329 3.34 4.98 -14.96
CA ALA A 329 2.64 5.93 -15.82
C ALA A 329 3.48 7.19 -16.10
N ASP A 330 4.13 7.74 -15.06
CA ASP A 330 5.07 8.87 -15.19
C ASP A 330 6.25 8.58 -16.12
N LEU A 331 6.61 7.31 -16.26
CA LEU A 331 7.74 6.82 -17.04
C LEU A 331 7.32 6.25 -18.40
N GLU A 332 6.10 6.53 -18.86
CA GLU A 332 5.52 6.01 -20.10
C GLU A 332 5.53 4.47 -20.19
N GLY A 333 5.53 3.82 -19.02
CA GLY A 333 5.49 2.37 -18.85
C GLY A 333 4.06 1.83 -18.79
N THR A 334 3.93 0.59 -18.31
CA THR A 334 2.63 -0.10 -18.25
C THR A 334 2.39 -0.71 -16.87
N GLY A 335 1.28 -0.35 -16.26
CA GLY A 335 0.77 -0.98 -15.03
C GLY A 335 -0.31 -2.00 -15.34
N ILE A 336 -0.24 -3.17 -14.72
CA ILE A 336 -1.23 -4.25 -14.82
C ILE A 336 -1.68 -4.62 -13.42
N VAL A 337 -2.98 -4.51 -13.16
CA VAL A 337 -3.56 -4.94 -11.88
C VAL A 337 -3.98 -6.41 -11.95
N VAL A 338 -3.72 -7.17 -10.90
CA VAL A 338 -4.25 -8.52 -10.71
C VAL A 338 -5.53 -8.40 -9.90
N ARG A 339 -6.62 -8.98 -10.40
CA ARG A 339 -7.93 -8.95 -9.74
C ARG A 339 -8.10 -10.16 -8.83
N HIS A 340 -8.82 -9.93 -7.74
CA HIS A 340 -9.35 -10.94 -6.84
C HIS A 340 -10.85 -10.72 -6.62
N ASN A 341 -11.55 -11.79 -6.23
CA ASN A 341 -13.00 -11.75 -6.01
C ASN A 341 -13.41 -10.78 -4.89
N ASP A 342 -12.50 -10.51 -3.94
CA ASP A 342 -12.78 -9.72 -2.73
C ASP A 342 -12.35 -8.24 -2.87
N ASP A 343 -11.87 -7.81 -4.05
CA ASP A 343 -11.29 -6.47 -4.23
C ASP A 343 -12.32 -5.34 -4.35
N GLY A 344 -13.60 -5.67 -4.48
CA GLY A 344 -14.70 -4.71 -4.49
C GLY A 344 -14.69 -3.72 -5.68
N ASP A 345 -14.11 -4.11 -6.82
CA ASP A 345 -14.01 -3.29 -8.04
C ASP A 345 -13.43 -1.87 -7.82
N ARG A 346 -12.39 -1.79 -6.98
CA ARG A 346 -11.73 -0.53 -6.62
C ARG A 346 -11.21 0.23 -7.85
N ALA A 347 -11.08 1.55 -7.72
CA ALA A 347 -10.41 2.36 -8.72
C ALA A 347 -8.89 2.12 -8.72
N THR A 348 -8.26 2.19 -9.89
CA THR A 348 -6.83 1.94 -10.05
C THR A 348 -6.18 2.83 -11.11
N ALA A 349 -4.89 3.12 -10.92
CA ALA A 349 -4.02 3.76 -11.91
C ALA A 349 -3.46 2.77 -12.96
N ALA A 350 -3.72 1.46 -12.80
CA ALA A 350 -3.30 0.47 -13.78
C ALA A 350 -3.97 0.69 -15.15
N HIS A 351 -3.27 0.26 -16.20
CA HIS A 351 -3.69 0.42 -17.59
C HIS A 351 -4.50 -0.79 -18.07
N TYR A 352 -4.12 -1.98 -17.59
CA TYR A 352 -4.70 -3.27 -17.95
C TYR A 352 -4.96 -4.10 -16.69
N ALA A 353 -5.70 -5.19 -16.85
CA ALA A 353 -5.96 -6.15 -15.78
C ALA A 353 -5.65 -7.59 -16.20
N LEU A 354 -5.29 -8.42 -15.21
CA LEU A 354 -5.34 -9.88 -15.25
C LEU A 354 -6.31 -10.35 -14.18
N ASP A 355 -7.02 -11.45 -14.42
CA ASP A 355 -8.08 -11.92 -13.54
C ASP A 355 -7.59 -12.81 -12.38
N SER A 356 -6.32 -13.23 -12.38
CA SER A 356 -5.77 -14.07 -11.30
C SER A 356 -4.24 -14.17 -11.32
N PRO A 357 -3.61 -14.60 -10.21
CA PRO A 357 -2.20 -15.00 -10.16
C PRO A 357 -1.81 -16.06 -11.20
N SER A 358 -2.70 -17.01 -11.48
CA SER A 358 -2.45 -18.02 -12.52
C SER A 358 -2.34 -17.41 -13.93
N GLN A 359 -3.10 -16.35 -14.22
CA GLN A 359 -2.94 -15.59 -15.45
C GLN A 359 -1.66 -14.76 -15.47
N VAL A 360 -1.12 -14.33 -14.32
CA VAL A 360 0.21 -13.69 -14.25
C VAL A 360 1.29 -14.67 -14.72
N ALA A 361 1.25 -15.92 -14.26
CA ALA A 361 2.18 -16.95 -14.73
C ALA A 361 2.07 -17.19 -16.25
N GLU A 362 0.84 -17.27 -16.77
CA GLU A 362 0.60 -17.44 -18.20
C GLU A 362 1.09 -16.23 -19.02
N PHE A 363 0.74 -15.01 -18.60
CA PHE A 363 1.18 -13.76 -19.20
C PHE A 363 2.71 -13.68 -19.26
N THR A 364 3.36 -13.99 -18.15
CA THR A 364 4.83 -14.00 -18.02
C THR A 364 5.46 -14.99 -19.00
N ALA A 365 4.91 -16.20 -19.10
CA ALA A 365 5.41 -17.22 -20.03
C ALA A 365 5.22 -16.81 -21.50
N ARG A 366 4.09 -16.19 -21.86
CA ARG A 366 3.84 -15.67 -23.21
C ARG A 366 4.73 -14.49 -23.53
N LEU A 367 4.94 -13.59 -22.58
CA LEU A 367 5.83 -12.44 -22.72
C LEU A 367 7.27 -12.90 -22.99
N ALA A 368 7.78 -13.86 -22.21
CA ALA A 368 9.11 -14.43 -22.42
C ALA A 368 9.28 -15.04 -23.83
N LYS A 369 8.24 -15.71 -24.36
CA LYS A 369 8.23 -16.24 -25.74
C LYS A 369 8.24 -15.12 -26.78
N ARG A 370 7.44 -14.07 -26.58
CA ARG A 370 7.36 -12.94 -27.50
C ARG A 370 8.68 -12.15 -27.58
N LEU A 371 9.38 -12.03 -26.45
CA LEU A 371 10.70 -11.40 -26.41
C LEU A 371 11.81 -12.28 -27.00
N ALA A 372 11.56 -13.58 -27.22
CA ALA A 372 12.52 -14.49 -27.83
C ALA A 372 12.62 -14.36 -29.36
N GLY A 373 11.63 -13.74 -30.01
CA GLY A 373 11.50 -13.67 -31.48
C GLY A 373 10.49 -14.68 -32.02
#